data_AF-A0A350USJ9-F1
#
_entry.id   AF-A0A350USJ9-F1
#
_cell.length_a   1.000
_cell.length_b   1.000
_cell.length_c   1.000
_cell.angle_alpha   90.00
_cell.angle_beta   90.00
_cell.angle_gamma   90.00
#
_symmetry.space_group_name_H-M   'P 1'
#
loop_
_entity.id
_entity.type
_entity.pdbx_description
1 polymer ?
#
loop_
_entity_poly.entity_id
_entity_poly.type
_entity_poly.pdbx_seq_one_letter_code
_entity_poly.pdbx_strand_id
1 'polypeptide(L)' 'MPKKFNENLVKAITATSEAAGICRQAMIDANDDSCRAMYSAILKDCEKHMEMLNGEVELHKKQKKWDA' A
#
# COMPACT_ATOMS: atom_id res chain seq x y z
N MET A 1 -5.37 -18.09 12.71
CA MET A 1 -4.70 -16.77 12.83
C MET A 1 -5.84 -15.77 12.99
N PRO A 2 -5.80 -14.72 13.82
CA PRO A 2 -7.03 -13.99 14.09
C PRO A 2 -7.56 -13.37 12.79
N LYS A 3 -8.84 -13.57 12.47
CA LYS A 3 -9.57 -12.85 11.41
C LYS A 3 -9.21 -11.36 11.34
N LYS A 4 -9.01 -10.76 12.52
CA LYS A 4 -8.55 -9.37 12.72
C LYS A 4 -7.21 -9.04 12.05
N PHE A 5 -6.25 -9.97 11.99
CA PHE A 5 -4.98 -9.76 11.29
C PHE A 5 -5.20 -9.65 9.77
N ASN A 6 -6.01 -10.54 9.20
CA ASN A 6 -6.33 -10.49 7.76
C ASN A 6 -7.12 -9.21 7.42
N GLU A 7 -8.04 -8.80 8.29
CA GLU A 7 -8.73 -7.50 8.17
C GLU A 7 -7.75 -6.33 8.18
N ASN A 8 -6.70 -6.39 9.02
CA ASN A 8 -5.67 -5.36 9.04
C ASN A 8 -4.80 -5.36 7.78
N LEU A 9 -4.52 -6.52 7.16
CA LEU A 9 -3.84 -6.58 5.86
C LEU A 9 -4.66 -5.85 4.79
N VAL A 10 -5.98 -6.11 4.73
CA VAL A 10 -6.86 -5.43 3.77
C VAL A 10 -6.88 -3.92 4.03
N LYS A 11 -7.03 -3.49 5.28
CA LYS A 11 -6.98 -2.06 5.65
C LYS A 11 -5.66 -1.40 5.27
N ALA A 12 -4.54 -2.08 5.49
CA ALA A 12 -3.22 -1.57 5.12
C ALA A 12 -3.09 -1.42 3.60
N ILE A 13 -3.59 -2.37 2.81
CA ILE A 13 -3.61 -2.27 1.33
C ILE A 13 -4.43 -1.06 0.90
N THR A 14 -5.65 -0.89 1.43
CA THR A 14 -6.51 0.25 1.11
C THR A 14 -5.85 1.58 1.45
N ALA A 15 -5.33 1.73 2.67
CA ALA A 15 -4.68 2.96 3.10
C ALA A 15 -3.42 3.28 2.27
N THR A 16 -2.64 2.25 1.91
CA THR A 16 -1.45 2.43 1.05
C THR A 16 -1.84 2.84 -0.37
N SER A 17 -2.92 2.27 -0.91
CA SER A 17 -3.45 2.63 -2.23
C SER A 17 -3.98 4.07 -2.26
N GLU A 18 -4.70 4.48 -1.21
CA GLU A 18 -5.17 5.87 -1.04
C GLU A 18 -3.98 6.84 -0.97
N ALA A 19 -2.96 6.53 -0.16
CA ALA A 19 -1.74 7.32 -0.06
C ALA A 19 -1.01 7.43 -1.41
N ALA A 20 -0.91 6.34 -2.17
CA ALA A 20 -0.33 6.33 -3.51
C ALA A 20 -1.12 7.25 -4.47
N GLY A 21 -2.46 7.22 -4.40
CA GLY A 21 -3.33 8.10 -5.18
C GLY A 21 -3.10 9.58 -4.86
N ILE A 22 -3.01 9.92 -3.56
CA ILE A 22 -2.71 11.27 -3.10
C ILE A 22 -1.33 11.73 -3.60
N CYS A 23 -0.29 10.91 -3.45
CA CYS A 23 1.06 11.25 -3.91
C CYS A 23 1.10 11.47 -5.43
N ARG A 24 0.38 10.65 -6.19
CA ARG A 24 0.30 10.78 -7.66
C ARG A 24 -0.34 12.10 -8.07
N GLN A 25 -1.42 12.51 -7.41
CA GLN A 25 -2.05 13.80 -7.65
C GLN A 25 -1.15 14.97 -7.18
N ALA A 26 -0.54 14.85 -6.00
CA ALA A 26 0.35 15.88 -5.46
C ALA A 26 1.60 16.10 -6.34
N MET A 27 2.09 15.08 -7.04
CA MET A 27 3.13 15.25 -8.06
C MET A 27 2.66 16.06 -9.27
N ILE A 28 1.39 15.94 -9.68
CA ILE A 28 0.83 16.75 -10.78
C ILE A 28 0.74 18.21 -10.33
N ASP A 29 0.26 18.42 -9.11
CA ASP A 29 0.02 19.75 -8.54
C ASP A 29 1.30 20.44 -8.01
N ALA A 30 2.41 19.71 -7.88
CA ALA A 30 3.67 20.21 -7.36
C ALA A 30 4.19 21.41 -8.21
N ASN A 31 4.46 22.51 -7.51
CA ASN A 31 4.96 23.75 -8.08
C ASN A 31 6.50 23.81 -8.19
N ASP A 32 7.21 22.86 -7.58
CA ASP A 32 8.66 22.72 -7.68
C ASP A 32 9.11 21.25 -7.73
N ASP A 33 10.33 21.05 -8.24
CA ASP A 33 10.92 19.74 -8.48
C ASP A 33 11.29 18.99 -7.18
N SER A 34 11.54 19.71 -6.09
CA SER A 34 11.86 19.11 -4.79
C SER A 34 10.63 18.47 -4.14
N CYS A 35 9.47 19.14 -4.21
CA CYS A 35 8.18 18.58 -3.81
C CYS A 35 7.80 17.38 -4.69
N ARG A 36 8.03 17.47 -6.01
CA ARG A 36 7.79 16.35 -6.93
C ARG A 36 8.66 15.14 -6.59
N ALA A 37 9.94 15.35 -6.28
CA ALA A 37 10.86 14.29 -5.89
C ALA A 37 10.44 13.61 -4.57
N MET A 38 9.98 14.39 -3.58
CA MET A 38 9.48 13.87 -2.32
C MET A 38 8.26 12.97 -2.53
N TYR A 39 7.22 13.44 -3.25
CA TYR A 39 6.04 12.63 -3.50
C TYR A 39 6.32 11.40 -4.38
N SER A 40 7.27 11.51 -5.32
CA SER A 40 7.74 10.37 -6.12
C SER A 40 8.38 9.28 -5.27
N ALA A 41 9.20 9.65 -4.27
CA ALA A 41 9.80 8.70 -3.34
C ALA A 41 8.73 7.99 -2.49
N ILE A 42 7.78 8.75 -1.94
CA ILE A 42 6.67 8.19 -1.15
C ILE A 42 5.81 7.24 -2.02
N LEU A 43 5.52 7.63 -3.26
CA LEU A 43 4.75 6.80 -4.19
C LEU A 43 5.44 5.46 -4.45
N LYS A 44 6.75 5.47 -4.70
CA LYS A 44 7.55 4.26 -4.91
C LYS A 44 7.52 3.33 -3.69
N ASP A 45 7.62 3.89 -2.49
CA ASP A 45 7.50 3.11 -1.26
C ASP A 45 6.09 2.55 -1.06
N CYS A 46 5.05 3.31 -1.41
CA CYS A 46 3.66 2.81 -1.39
C CYS A 46 3.47 1.62 -2.36
N GLU A 47 4.03 1.69 -3.57
CA GLU A 47 3.99 0.58 -4.53
C GLU A 47 4.67 -0.67 -3.97
N LYS A 48 5.85 -0.51 -3.37
CA LYS A 48 6.57 -1.61 -2.71
C LYS A 48 5.77 -2.20 -1.54
N HIS A 49 5.18 -1.36 -0.70
CA HIS A 49 4.35 -1.83 0.42
C HIS A 49 3.12 -2.59 -0.06
N MET A 50 2.46 -2.13 -1.13
CA MET A 50 1.33 -2.87 -1.72
C MET A 50 1.75 -4.24 -2.24
N GLU A 51 2.91 -4.36 -2.89
CA GLU A 51 3.44 -5.66 -3.34
C GLU A 51 3.65 -6.62 -2.15
N MET A 52 4.30 -6.14 -1.08
CA MET A 52 4.54 -6.93 0.13
C MET A 52 3.24 -7.39 0.79
N LEU A 53 2.28 -6.48 0.97
CA LEU A 53 0.99 -6.78 1.61
C LEU A 53 0.17 -7.76 0.78
N ASN A 54 0.11 -7.59 -0.55
CA ASN A 54 -0.56 -8.53 -1.44
C ASN A 54 0.12 -9.90 -1.42
N GLY A 55 1.46 -9.94 -1.36
CA GLY A 55 2.22 -11.17 -1.18
C GLY A 55 1.83 -11.94 0.09
N GLU A 56 1.66 -11.24 1.21
CA GLU A 56 1.23 -11.84 2.48
C GLU A 56 -0.21 -12.36 2.41
N VAL A 57 -1.12 -11.61 1.76
CA VAL A 57 -2.50 -12.07 1.50
C VAL A 57 -2.50 -13.39 0.73
N GLU A 58 -1.72 -13.49 -0.34
CA GLU A 58 -1.62 -14.71 -1.14
C GLU A 58 -0.99 -15.87 -0.36
N LEU A 59 0.00 -15.59 0.49
CA LEU A 59 0.59 -16.59 1.38
C LEU A 59 -0.45 -17.13 2.37
N HIS A 60 -1.24 -16.26 2.98
CA HIS A 60 -2.29 -16.63 3.93
C HIS A 60 -3.37 -17.50 3.29
N LYS A 61 -3.80 -17.17 2.06
CA LYS A 61 -4.74 -17.99 1.28
C LYS A 61 -4.15 -19.38 1.00
N LYS A 62 -2.91 -19.46 0.51
CA LYS A 62 -2.21 -20.74 0.24
C LYS A 62 -2.08 -21.60 1.49
N GLN A 63 -1.84 -20.99 2.64
CA GLN A 63 -1.71 -21.68 3.93
C GLN A 63 -3.05 -22.00 4.59
N LYS A 64 -4.20 -21.71 3.96
CA LYS A 64 -5.54 -21.84 4.53
C LYS A 64 -5.70 -21.08 5.86
N LYS A 65 -5.00 -19.96 6.02
CA LYS A 65 -5.05 -19.07 7.18
C LYS A 65 -5.91 -17.83 6.95
N TRP A 66 -6.49 -17.71 5.75
CA TRP A 66 -7.31 -16.55 5.36
C TRP A 66 -8.69 -16.56 6.04
N ASP A 67 -9.38 -17.69 5.98
CA ASP A 67 -10.72 -17.88 6.55
C ASP A 67 -10.72 -18.63 7.89
N ALA A 68 -9.52 -18.92 8.42
CA ALA A 68 -9.29 -19.71 9.64
C ALA A 68 -9.34 -18.91 10.94
#